data_AF-A0ABD5DUC8-F1
#
_entry.id   AF-A0ABD5DUC8-F1
#
_cell.length_a   1.000
_cell.length_b   1.000
_cell.length_c   1.000
_cell.angle_alpha   90.00
_cell.angle_beta   90.00
_cell.angle_gamma   90.00
#
_symmetry.space_group_name_H-M   'P 1'
#
loop_
_entity.id
_entity.type
_entity.pdbx_description
1 polymer ?
#
loop_
_entity_poly.entity_id
_entity_poly.type
_entity_poly.pdbx_seq_one_letter_code
_entity_poly.pdbx_strand_id
1 'polypeptide(L)'
;MEINAIPRRLAFTAGGQQLINWGISFYMPGTFAGAIAADKGWSLPQIYLGLTLAMLMMAAVSPFVARLLARFGGRLVVTSGTLLIAASCAMMAWRPSLAGWYGAWLLTGIGMRLSL
;
A
#
# COMPACT_ATOMS: atom_id res chain seq x y z
N MET A 1 29.59 -8.46 19.67
CA MET A 1 28.74 -7.71 18.72
C MET A 1 27.75 -6.92 19.55
N GLU A 2 28.03 -5.65 19.85
CA GLU A 2 27.11 -4.82 20.62
C GLU A 2 25.87 -4.53 19.79
N ILE A 3 24.71 -4.99 20.24
CA ILE A 3 23.43 -4.65 19.64
C ILE A 3 23.10 -3.24 20.12
N ASN A 4 23.43 -2.23 19.32
CA ASN A 4 22.97 -0.87 19.57
C ASN A 4 21.45 -0.87 19.68
N ALA A 5 20.92 -0.48 20.85
CA ALA A 5 19.50 -0.39 21.06
C ALA A 5 18.87 0.59 20.05
N ILE A 6 17.82 0.16 19.36
CA ILE A 6 17.10 1.01 18.40
C ILE A 6 16.56 2.22 19.16
N PRO A 7 16.82 3.47 18.71
CA PRO A 7 16.30 4.65 19.36
C PRO A 7 14.77 4.59 19.45
N ARG A 8 14.20 4.77 20.65
CA ARG A 8 12.74 4.69 20.90
C ARG A 8 11.93 5.52 19.90
N ARG A 9 12.46 6.69 19.52
CA ARG A 9 11.84 7.58 18.52
C ARG A 9 11.68 6.91 17.16
N LEU A 10 12.70 6.16 16.70
CA LEU A 10 12.66 5.49 15.39
C LEU A 10 11.58 4.41 15.38
N ALA A 11 11.53 3.57 16.42
CA ALA A 11 10.53 2.53 16.57
C ALA A 11 9.11 3.11 16.59
N PHE A 12 8.89 4.18 17.35
CA PHE A 12 7.59 4.85 17.41
C PHE A 12 7.18 5.45 16.07
N THR A 13 8.08 6.15 15.37
CA THR A 13 7.76 6.74 14.05
C THR A 13 7.52 5.69 12.98
N ALA A 14 8.30 4.60 12.98
CA ALA A 14 8.11 3.50 12.04
C ALA A 14 6.80 2.76 12.30
N GLY A 15 6.47 2.48 13.57
CA GLY A 15 5.18 1.90 13.95
C GLY A 15 3.99 2.77 13.55
N GLY A 16 4.09 4.09 13.77
CA GLY A 16 3.05 5.03 13.34
C GLY A 16 2.87 5.06 11.82
N GLN A 17 3.96 5.05 11.05
CA GLN A 17 3.89 4.97 9.59
C GLN A 17 3.25 3.64 9.13
N GLN A 18 3.58 2.52 9.78
CA GLN A 18 2.96 1.24 9.45
C GLN A 18 1.46 1.24 9.75
N LEU A 19 1.05 1.78 10.90
CA LEU A 19 -0.36 1.89 11.24
C LEU A 19 -1.13 2.67 10.17
N ILE A 20 -0.58 3.80 9.70
CA ILE A 20 -1.20 4.63 8.66
C ILE A 20 -1.26 3.88 7.34
N ASN A 21 -0.15 3.28 6.89
CA ASN A 21 -0.12 2.56 5.62
C ASN A 21 -1.12 1.41 5.62
N TRP A 22 -1.09 0.54 6.62
CA TRP A 22 -2.02 -0.59 6.71
C TRP A 22 -3.48 -0.13 6.85
N GLY A 23 -3.73 0.91 7.64
CA GLY A 23 -5.03 1.57 7.79
C GLY A 23 -5.63 1.97 6.44
N ILE A 24 -4.85 2.68 5.62
CA ILE A 24 -5.29 3.24 4.35
C ILE A 24 -5.36 2.17 3.24
N SER A 25 -4.44 1.21 3.22
CA SER A 25 -4.31 0.30 2.09
C SER A 25 -5.05 -1.02 2.32
N PHE A 26 -4.80 -1.73 3.42
CA PHE A 26 -5.33 -3.08 3.61
C PHE A 26 -6.75 -3.10 4.17
N TYR A 27 -7.06 -2.18 5.09
CA TYR A 27 -8.37 -2.14 5.75
C TYR A 27 -9.42 -1.36 4.95
N MET A 28 -9.02 -0.57 3.95
CA MET A 28 -9.91 0.28 3.16
C MET A 28 -11.09 -0.46 2.51
N PRO A 29 -10.92 -1.62 1.85
CA PRO A 29 -12.07 -2.39 1.35
C PRO A 29 -13.00 -2.84 2.48
N GLY A 30 -12.45 -3.28 3.61
CA GLY A 30 -13.26 -3.69 4.77
C GLY A 30 -14.12 -2.56 5.32
N THR A 31 -13.60 -1.32 5.32
CA THR A 31 -14.32 -0.15 5.81
C THR A 31 -15.29 0.45 4.79
N PHE A 32 -14.90 0.48 3.50
CA PHE A 32 -15.60 1.27 2.49
C PHE A 32 -16.32 0.46 1.40
N ALA A 33 -16.14 -0.86 1.30
CA ALA A 33 -16.68 -1.64 0.17
C ALA A 33 -18.21 -1.49 -0.01
N GLY A 34 -18.97 -1.44 1.09
CA GLY A 34 -20.42 -1.22 1.03
C GLY A 34 -20.78 0.16 0.46
N ALA A 35 -20.09 1.22 0.90
CA ALA A 35 -20.30 2.57 0.40
C ALA A 35 -19.86 2.70 -1.06
N ILE A 36 -18.75 2.08 -1.45
CA ILE A 36 -18.26 2.04 -2.83
C ILE A 36 -19.26 1.28 -3.72
N ALA A 37 -19.80 0.16 -3.26
CA ALA A 37 -20.81 -0.60 -4.00
C ALA A 37 -22.07 0.24 -4.23
N ALA A 38 -22.53 0.99 -3.23
CA ALA A 38 -23.68 1.88 -3.34
C ALA A 38 -23.44 3.06 -4.30
N ASP A 39 -22.25 3.68 -4.27
CA ASP A 39 -21.90 4.82 -5.15
C ASP A 39 -21.63 4.39 -6.60
N LYS A 40 -20.95 3.26 -6.80
CA LYS A 40 -20.46 2.81 -8.12
C LYS A 40 -21.34 1.77 -8.80
N GLY A 41 -22.22 1.10 -8.06
CA GLY A 41 -22.99 -0.05 -8.55
C GLY A 41 -22.14 -1.29 -8.82
N TRP A 42 -20.90 -1.35 -8.36
CA TRP A 42 -20.04 -2.53 -8.50
C TRP A 42 -20.39 -3.58 -7.46
N SER A 43 -20.24 -4.85 -7.83
CA SER A 43 -20.40 -5.95 -6.88
C SER A 43 -19.24 -6.01 -5.88
N LEU A 44 -19.49 -6.55 -4.68
CA LEU A 44 -18.43 -6.72 -3.67
C LEU A 44 -17.23 -7.53 -4.21
N PRO A 45 -17.41 -8.66 -4.93
CA PRO A 45 -16.28 -9.37 -5.54
C PRO A 45 -15.44 -8.50 -6.47
N GLN A 46 -16.07 -7.64 -7.28
CA GLN A 46 -15.35 -6.70 -8.15
C GLN A 46 -14.51 -5.71 -7.35
N ILE A 47 -15.02 -5.22 -6.21
CA ILE A 47 -14.28 -4.30 -5.33
C ILE A 47 -13.09 -5.01 -4.68
N TYR A 48 -13.33 -6.17 -4.07
CA TYR A 48 -12.31 -6.95 -3.35
C TYR A 48 -11.24 -7.55 -4.27
N LEU A 49 -11.56 -7.81 -5.55
CA LEU A 49 -10.55 -8.23 -6.54
C LEU A 49 -9.39 -7.22 -6.62
N GLY A 50 -9.66 -5.94 -6.37
CA GLY A 50 -8.60 -4.92 -6.23
C GLY A 50 -7.56 -5.30 -5.18
N LEU A 51 -7.98 -5.61 -3.96
CA LEU A 51 -7.07 -6.05 -2.88
C LEU A 51 -6.31 -7.32 -3.27
N THR A 52 -6.97 -8.29 -3.90
CA THR A 52 -6.31 -9.51 -4.40
C THR A 52 -5.20 -9.19 -5.39
N LEU A 53 -5.44 -8.29 -6.35
CA LEU A 53 -4.45 -7.84 -7.30
C LEU A 53 -3.28 -7.11 -6.62
N ALA A 54 -3.56 -6.33 -5.58
CA ALA A 54 -2.53 -5.67 -4.79
C ALA A 54 -1.63 -6.68 -4.05
N MET A 55 -2.21 -7.74 -3.47
CA MET A 55 -1.45 -8.82 -2.83
C MET A 55 -0.58 -9.58 -3.84
N LEU A 56 -1.11 -9.86 -5.03
CA LEU A 56 -0.33 -10.46 -6.13
C LEU A 56 0.85 -9.56 -6.54
N MET A 57 0.60 -8.25 -6.65
CA MET A 57 1.64 -7.29 -6.98
C MET A 57 2.70 -7.18 -5.87
N MET A 58 2.30 -7.19 -4.60
CA MET A 58 3.24 -7.25 -3.48
C MET A 58 4.15 -8.49 -3.57
N ALA A 59 3.58 -9.66 -3.85
CA ALA A 59 4.35 -10.89 -4.02
C ALA A 59 5.34 -10.76 -5.20
N ALA A 60 4.88 -10.25 -6.35
CA ALA A 60 5.71 -10.07 -7.53
C ALA A 60 6.88 -9.08 -7.31
N VAL A 61 6.68 -8.02 -6.52
CA VAL A 61 7.69 -6.99 -6.25
C VAL A 61 8.73 -7.45 -5.19
N SER A 62 8.36 -8.40 -4.33
CA SER A 62 9.17 -8.84 -3.18
C SER A 62 10.64 -9.20 -3.52
N PRO A 63 10.96 -9.95 -4.58
CA PRO A 63 12.34 -10.33 -4.91
C PRO A 63 13.25 -9.13 -5.22
N PHE A 64 12.67 -8.00 -5.67
CA PHE A 64 13.41 -6.82 -6.08
C PHE A 64 13.71 -5.88 -4.93
N VAL A 65 12.93 -5.94 -3.84
CA VAL A 65 13.05 -5.02 -2.70
C VAL A 65 14.44 -5.09 -2.06
N ALA A 66 15.01 -6.29 -1.90
CA ALA A 66 16.35 -6.43 -1.33
C ALA A 66 17.41 -5.67 -2.14
N ARG A 67 17.31 -5.70 -3.47
CA ARG A 67 18.22 -4.96 -4.37
C ARG A 67 17.99 -3.45 -4.28
N LEU A 68 16.74 -3.02 -4.20
CA LEU A 68 16.38 -1.60 -4.03
C LEU A 68 16.90 -1.07 -2.69
N LEU A 69 16.73 -1.82 -1.60
CA LEU A 69 17.24 -1.47 -0.28
C LEU A 69 18.77 -1.38 -0.27
N ALA A 70 19.47 -2.33 -0.90
CA ALA A 70 20.92 -2.32 -0.99
C ALA A 70 21.45 -1.11 -1.80
N ARG A 71 20.73 -0.70 -2.85
CA ARG A 71 21.15 0.39 -3.74
C ARG A 71 20.77 1.79 -3.25
N PHE A 72 19.59 1.93 -2.67
CA PHE A 72 18.97 3.23 -2.38
C PHE A 72 18.77 3.49 -0.88
N GLY A 73 18.98 2.47 -0.03
CA GLY A 73 18.76 2.54 1.41
C GLY A 73 17.28 2.51 1.81
N GLY A 74 17.03 2.11 3.07
CA GLY A 74 15.67 1.92 3.58
C GLY A 74 14.81 3.19 3.56
N ARG A 75 15.38 4.34 3.92
CA ARG A 75 14.63 5.60 3.98
C ARG A 75 14.01 5.99 2.64
N LEU A 76 14.78 5.89 1.54
CA LEU A 76 14.28 6.29 0.23
C LEU A 76 13.24 5.31 -0.30
N VAL A 77 13.46 4.01 -0.10
CA VAL A 77 12.53 2.94 -0.51
C VAL A 77 11.19 3.04 0.24
N VAL A 78 11.21 3.26 1.55
CA VAL A 78 9.99 3.43 2.33
C VAL A 78 9.24 4.71 1.93
N THR A 79 9.96 5.82 1.75
CA THR A 79 9.35 7.09 1.34
C THR A 79 8.68 6.97 -0.02
N SER A 80 9.34 6.33 -1.00
CA SER A 80 8.73 6.12 -2.32
C SER A 80 7.51 5.22 -2.25
N GLY A 81 7.56 4.14 -1.44
CA GLY A 81 6.39 3.28 -1.19
C GLY A 81 5.19 4.05 -0.63
N THR A 82 5.41 4.90 0.38
CA THR A 82 4.35 5.75 0.94
C THR A 82 3.80 6.75 -0.07
N LEU A 83 4.64 7.34 -0.91
CA LEU A 83 4.19 8.25 -1.98
C LEU A 83 3.35 7.52 -3.04
N LEU A 84 3.69 6.29 -3.38
CA LEU A 84 2.89 5.46 -4.31
C LEU A 84 1.51 5.13 -3.73
N ILE A 85 1.42 4.85 -2.42
CA ILE A 85 0.13 4.64 -1.73
C ILE A 85 -0.69 5.93 -1.75
N ALA A 86 -0.07 7.09 -1.47
CA ALA A 86 -0.78 8.37 -1.52
C ALA A 86 -1.31 8.67 -2.94
N ALA A 87 -0.51 8.40 -3.97
CA ALA A 87 -0.90 8.55 -5.37
C ALA A 87 -2.04 7.60 -5.75
N SER A 88 -2.02 6.34 -5.29
CA SER A 88 -3.10 5.39 -5.56
C SER A 88 -4.40 5.80 -4.87
N CYS A 89 -4.34 6.36 -3.65
CA CYS A 89 -5.51 6.94 -2.98
C CYS A 89 -6.12 8.09 -3.79
N ALA A 90 -5.29 9.01 -4.30
CA ALA A 90 -5.76 10.09 -5.17
C ALA A 90 -6.42 9.54 -6.45
N MET A 91 -5.84 8.51 -7.05
CA MET A 91 -6.40 7.82 -8.21
C MET A 91 -7.75 7.14 -7.90
N MET A 92 -7.90 6.53 -6.73
CA MET A 92 -9.16 5.94 -6.27
C MET A 92 -10.24 6.99 -6.02
N ALA A 93 -9.85 8.17 -5.53
CA ALA A 93 -10.77 9.28 -5.25
C ALA A 93 -11.30 9.96 -6.51
N TRP A 94 -10.55 9.95 -7.62
CA TRP A 94 -10.91 10.62 -8.87
C TRP A 94 -11.97 9.88 -9.71
N ARG A 95 -13.00 9.33 -9.06
CA ARG A 95 -14.11 8.56 -9.68
C ARG A 95 -13.64 7.61 -10.82
N PRO A 96 -12.73 6.66 -10.55
CA PRO A 96 -12.23 5.79 -11.60
C PRO A 96 -13.32 4.85 -12.16
N SER A 97 -13.11 4.41 -13.40
CA SER A 97 -13.76 3.21 -13.95
C SER A 97 -13.29 1.97 -13.20
N LEU A 98 -13.91 0.81 -13.44
CA LEU A 98 -13.50 -0.44 -12.79
C LEU A 98 -12.06 -0.83 -13.15
N ALA A 99 -11.63 -0.59 -14.38
CA ALA A 99 -10.23 -0.78 -14.79
C ALA A 99 -9.29 0.19 -14.06
N GLY A 100 -9.69 1.45 -13.90
CA GLY A 100 -8.93 2.43 -13.11
C GLY A 100 -8.80 2.02 -11.64
N TRP A 101 -9.86 1.45 -11.06
CA TRP A 101 -9.83 0.89 -9.71
C TRP A 101 -8.76 -0.20 -9.58
N TYR A 102 -8.71 -1.15 -10.51
CA TYR A 102 -7.68 -2.19 -10.52
C TYR A 102 -6.27 -1.64 -10.74
N GLY A 103 -6.10 -0.66 -11.64
CA GLY A 103 -4.82 0.03 -11.82
C GLY A 103 -4.33 0.71 -10.54
N ALA A 104 -5.23 1.37 -9.80
CA ALA A 104 -4.89 1.97 -8.52
C ALA A 104 -4.47 0.92 -7.49
N TRP A 105 -5.13 -0.24 -7.45
CA TRP A 105 -4.75 -1.34 -6.56
C TRP A 105 -3.42 -1.99 -6.89
N LEU A 106 -3.09 -2.14 -8.17
CA LEU A 106 -1.76 -2.59 -8.58
C LEU A 106 -0.68 -1.60 -8.08
N LEU A 107 -0.92 -0.30 -8.24
CA LEU A 107 -0.03 0.74 -7.71
C LEU A 107 0.08 0.67 -6.17
N THR A 108 -1.04 0.48 -5.47
CA THR A 108 -1.07 0.28 -4.02
C THR A 108 -0.21 -0.92 -3.61
N GLY A 109 -0.30 -2.05 -4.33
CA GLY A 109 0.49 -3.25 -4.03
C GLY A 109 2.00 -3.02 -4.13
N ILE A 110 2.45 -2.26 -5.13
CA ILE A 110 3.86 -1.82 -5.23
C ILE A 110 4.22 -0.96 -4.01
N GLY A 111 3.40 0.04 -3.71
CA GLY A 111 3.62 0.96 -2.59
C GLY A 111 3.69 0.25 -1.23
N MET A 112 2.77 -0.69 -0.98
CA MET A 112 2.74 -1.54 0.22
C MET A 112 4.06 -2.32 0.36
N ARG A 113 4.56 -2.93 -0.71
CA ARG A 113 5.79 -3.74 -0.64
C ARG A 113 7.05 -2.91 -0.43
N LEU A 114 7.10 -1.69 -0.95
CA LEU A 114 8.25 -0.79 -0.77
C LEU A 114 8.26 -0.10 0.60
N SER A 115 7.11 -0.01 1.27
CA SER A 115 6.97 0.64 2.59
C SER A 115 6.81 -0.34 3.75
N LEU A 116 7.07 -1.63 3.49
CA LEU A 116 7.04 -2.74 4.44
C LEU A 116 8.42 -3.35 4.67
#